data_AF-A0A975BNV8-F1
#
_entry.id   AF-A0A975BNV8-F1
#
_cell.length_a   1.000
_cell.length_b   1.000
_cell.length_c   1.000
_cell.angle_alpha   90.00
_cell.angle_beta   90.00
_cell.angle_gamma   90.00
#
_symmetry.space_group_name_H-M   'P 1'
#
loop_
_entity.id
_entity.type
_entity.pdbx_description
1 polymer ?
#
loop_
_entity_poly.entity_id
_entity_poly.type
_entity_poly.pdbx_seq_one_letter_code
_entity_poly.pdbx_strand_id
1 'polypeptide(L)'
;MLTIFDWLRRSHSGSELLTVLEYAVSKPEIFPCDEEISPPISACNRPCKRCWIYPRMKLGTQNAESEYCKTCHTIVTKAKKVGKIARQVVVIWGFVSHIPNQMQTKEGFYAKNAIGSYVHDSNHFLLLIARRELKTWIQELLIYHGTDIRGLIQIFPTSGGANNSGMGEVLCRAAHQETRFPMDMLRVRFFSNPFQIFSPQTRDEGGLLTFEVTEFLRLLEMTEIFRSLLKPDEQKALRELVSLKDRREEQFYWGRFMGYLSQEAKDMLNAWKIRQWPKNRIKLLYELADYVLYR
;
A
#
# COMPACT_ATOMS: atom_id res chain seq x y z
N MET A 1 -10.45 -22.71 14.01
CA MET A 1 -11.34 -21.59 13.66
C MET A 1 -10.55 -20.48 12.99
N LEU A 2 -11.20 -19.57 12.23
CA LEU A 2 -10.49 -18.49 11.54
C LEU A 2 -10.00 -17.39 12.50
N THR A 3 -8.70 -17.15 12.50
CA THR A 3 -8.06 -16.00 13.14
C THR A 3 -8.36 -14.70 12.39
N ILE A 4 -8.09 -13.55 13.02
CA ILE A 4 -8.20 -12.23 12.34
C ILE A 4 -7.31 -12.17 11.09
N PHE A 5 -6.11 -12.75 11.16
CA PHE A 5 -5.23 -12.80 9.99
C PHE A 5 -5.85 -13.61 8.84
N ASP A 6 -6.56 -14.71 9.14
CA ASP A 6 -7.29 -15.47 8.11
C ASP A 6 -8.37 -14.65 7.42
N TRP A 7 -9.04 -13.77 8.18
CA TRP A 7 -10.02 -12.84 7.63
C TRP A 7 -9.37 -11.76 6.75
N LEU A 8 -8.20 -11.24 7.15
CA LEU A 8 -7.42 -10.29 6.35
C LEU A 8 -6.98 -10.92 5.02
N ARG A 9 -6.44 -12.15 5.07
CA ARG A 9 -6.01 -12.93 3.89
C ARG A 9 -7.14 -13.30 2.93
N ARG A 10 -8.40 -13.15 3.35
CA ARG A 10 -9.59 -13.39 2.52
C ARG A 10 -10.19 -12.10 1.93
N SER A 11 -9.53 -10.95 2.13
CA SER A 11 -10.02 -9.66 1.62
C SER A 11 -9.82 -9.55 0.11
N HIS A 12 -10.89 -9.34 -0.65
CA HIS A 12 -10.77 -9.19 -2.10
C HIS A 12 -10.28 -7.80 -2.53
N SER A 13 -10.65 -6.75 -1.78
CA SER A 13 -10.33 -5.36 -2.10
C SER A 13 -9.73 -4.62 -0.91
N GLY A 14 -9.18 -3.43 -1.16
CA GLY A 14 -8.75 -2.52 -0.10
C GLY A 14 -9.85 -2.17 0.88
N SER A 15 -11.07 -2.03 0.37
CA SER A 15 -12.25 -1.70 1.17
C SER A 15 -12.60 -2.83 2.14
N GLU A 16 -12.52 -4.07 1.69
CA GLU A 16 -12.70 -5.23 2.57
C GLU A 16 -11.58 -5.32 3.60
N LEU A 17 -10.33 -5.13 3.18
CA LEU A 17 -9.18 -5.16 4.08
C LEU A 17 -9.34 -4.13 5.21
N LEU A 18 -9.68 -2.89 4.85
CA LEU A 18 -9.94 -1.82 5.80
C LEU A 18 -11.12 -2.16 6.73
N THR A 19 -12.21 -2.71 6.18
CA THR A 19 -13.38 -3.10 6.97
C THR A 19 -13.06 -4.19 7.99
N VAL A 20 -12.25 -5.18 7.62
CA VAL A 20 -11.82 -6.24 8.53
C VAL A 20 -10.98 -5.66 9.67
N LEU A 21 -10.07 -4.73 9.37
CA LEU A 21 -9.28 -4.04 10.39
C LEU A 21 -10.14 -3.19 11.33
N GLU A 22 -11.11 -2.44 10.79
CA GLU A 22 -12.05 -1.63 11.58
C GLU A 22 -12.85 -2.52 12.55
N TYR A 23 -13.38 -3.65 12.06
CA TYR A 23 -14.14 -4.58 12.90
C TYR A 23 -13.27 -5.36 13.89
N ALA A 24 -12.03 -5.70 13.55
CA ALA A 24 -11.12 -6.36 14.49
C ALA A 24 -10.89 -5.52 15.75
N VAL A 25 -10.99 -4.19 15.64
CA VAL A 25 -10.84 -3.26 16.77
C VAL A 25 -12.19 -2.91 17.41
N SER A 26 -13.18 -2.53 16.60
CA SER A 26 -14.43 -1.95 17.11
C SER A 26 -15.51 -2.98 17.46
N LYS A 27 -15.50 -4.14 16.81
CA LYS A 27 -16.55 -5.15 16.86
C LYS A 27 -15.99 -6.58 16.74
N PRO A 28 -15.12 -7.02 17.66
CA PRO A 28 -14.51 -8.35 17.59
C PRO A 28 -15.55 -9.49 17.62
N GLU A 29 -16.73 -9.26 18.20
CA GLU A 29 -17.85 -10.20 18.27
C GLU A 29 -18.46 -10.58 16.91
N ILE A 30 -18.14 -9.85 15.85
CA ILE A 30 -18.57 -10.18 14.48
C ILE A 30 -17.80 -11.39 13.93
N PHE A 31 -16.59 -11.66 14.46
CA PHE A 31 -15.80 -12.80 14.05
C PHE A 31 -16.22 -14.03 14.86
N PRO A 32 -16.59 -15.12 14.19
CA PRO A 32 -17.11 -16.29 14.89
C PRO A 32 -15.99 -16.92 15.71
N CYS A 33 -16.27 -17.17 17.00
CA CYS A 33 -15.42 -17.91 17.94
C CYS A 33 -15.92 -19.33 18.24
N ASP A 34 -17.19 -19.64 17.97
CA ASP A 34 -17.76 -21.00 18.14
C ASP A 34 -18.80 -21.40 17.08
N GLU A 35 -18.86 -20.74 15.91
CA GLU A 35 -19.81 -21.14 14.84
C GLU A 35 -19.45 -22.50 14.22
N GLU A 36 -20.48 -23.32 14.02
CA GLU A 36 -20.38 -24.61 13.33
C GLU A 36 -19.93 -24.42 11.87
N ILE A 37 -18.96 -25.24 11.44
CA ILE A 37 -18.45 -25.22 10.08
C ILE A 37 -19.52 -25.78 9.14
N SER A 38 -19.66 -25.18 7.95
CA SER A 38 -20.57 -25.67 6.92
C SER A 38 -20.25 -27.12 6.56
N PRO A 39 -21.27 -27.96 6.30
CA PRO A 39 -21.03 -29.28 5.72
C PRO A 39 -20.33 -29.16 4.35
N PRO A 40 -19.70 -30.25 3.88
CA PRO A 40 -19.16 -30.34 2.53
C PRO A 40 -20.21 -29.94 1.47
N ILE A 41 -19.72 -29.42 0.35
CA ILE A 41 -20.57 -28.94 -0.75
C ILE A 41 -21.51 -30.06 -1.20
N SER A 42 -22.81 -29.79 -1.15
CA SER A 42 -23.85 -30.67 -1.69
C SER A 42 -24.82 -29.89 -2.57
N ALA A 43 -25.76 -30.59 -3.20
CA ALA A 43 -26.80 -29.95 -4.02
C ALA A 43 -27.66 -28.97 -3.20
N CYS A 44 -27.91 -29.28 -1.93
CA CYS A 44 -28.81 -28.52 -1.05
C CYS A 44 -28.07 -27.61 -0.07
N ASN A 45 -26.82 -27.89 0.28
CA ASN A 45 -26.04 -27.11 1.22
C ASN A 45 -24.75 -26.62 0.57
N ARG A 46 -24.53 -25.30 0.61
CA ARG A 46 -23.30 -24.69 0.12
C ARG A 46 -22.73 -23.74 1.16
N PRO A 47 -21.41 -23.74 1.36
CA PRO A 47 -20.78 -22.76 2.23
C PRO A 47 -20.93 -21.34 1.66
N CYS A 48 -20.59 -20.37 2.49
CA CYS A 48 -20.44 -18.98 2.08
C CYS A 48 -19.50 -18.87 0.87
N LYS A 49 -19.91 -18.14 -0.18
CA LYS A 49 -19.10 -17.95 -1.41
C LYS A 49 -17.78 -17.21 -1.19
N ARG A 50 -17.63 -16.48 -0.09
CA ARG A 50 -16.42 -15.70 0.25
C ARG A 50 -15.45 -16.50 1.12
N CYS A 51 -15.89 -16.96 2.29
CA CYS A 51 -15.00 -17.69 3.20
C CYS A 51 -14.92 -19.19 2.92
N TRP A 52 -15.88 -19.77 2.20
CA TRP A 52 -15.95 -21.22 1.92
C TRP A 52 -15.94 -22.13 3.16
N ILE A 53 -16.17 -21.57 4.35
CA ILE A 53 -16.06 -22.29 5.64
C ILE A 53 -17.40 -22.26 6.37
N TYR A 54 -17.96 -21.08 6.60
CA TYR A 54 -19.17 -20.94 7.42
C TYR A 54 -20.43 -21.07 6.58
N PRO A 55 -21.54 -21.54 7.18
CA PRO A 55 -22.83 -21.67 6.51
C PRO A 55 -23.38 -20.31 6.07
N ARG A 56 -24.22 -20.33 5.04
CA ARG A 56 -24.91 -19.15 4.53
C ARG A 56 -25.96 -18.66 5.53
N MET A 57 -26.13 -17.34 5.61
CA MET A 57 -27.19 -16.76 6.43
C MET A 57 -28.55 -16.99 5.77
N LYS A 58 -29.52 -17.48 6.52
CA LYS A 58 -30.94 -17.51 6.11
C LYS A 58 -31.53 -16.11 6.34
N LEU A 59 -31.99 -15.41 5.29
CA LEU A 59 -32.80 -14.20 5.50
C LEU A 59 -34.22 -14.61 5.92
N GLY A 60 -34.80 -13.88 6.87
CA GLY A 60 -36.06 -14.21 7.55
C GLY A 60 -37.33 -14.21 6.68
N THR A 61 -37.23 -14.02 5.37
CA THR A 61 -38.35 -14.17 4.42
C THR A 61 -38.13 -15.41 3.58
N GLN A 62 -39.14 -16.28 3.57
CA GLN A 62 -39.13 -17.63 3.00
C GLN A 62 -38.34 -17.70 1.67
N ASN A 63 -37.21 -18.43 1.73
CA ASN A 63 -36.35 -18.86 0.61
C ASN A 63 -35.29 -17.90 0.03
N ALA A 64 -35.06 -16.71 0.59
CA ALA A 64 -33.92 -15.90 0.19
C ALA A 64 -32.66 -16.27 1.01
N GLU A 65 -31.85 -17.21 0.51
CA GLU A 65 -30.52 -17.47 1.11
C GLU A 65 -29.52 -16.38 0.71
N SER A 66 -28.84 -15.80 1.69
CA SER A 66 -27.67 -14.96 1.42
C SER A 66 -26.57 -15.83 0.80
N GLU A 67 -25.83 -15.30 -0.17
CA GLU A 67 -24.65 -15.99 -0.69
C GLU A 67 -23.48 -16.06 0.33
N TYR A 68 -23.61 -15.32 1.43
CA TYR A 68 -22.59 -15.11 2.44
C TYR A 68 -23.04 -15.51 3.84
N CYS A 69 -22.09 -15.93 4.69
CA CYS A 69 -22.29 -16.04 6.12
C CYS A 69 -22.47 -14.63 6.74
N LYS A 70 -22.93 -14.57 8.00
CA LYS A 70 -23.19 -13.33 8.73
C LYS A 70 -21.99 -12.37 8.71
N THR A 71 -20.80 -12.88 9.02
CA THR A 71 -19.54 -12.10 9.05
C THR A 71 -19.18 -11.58 7.66
N CYS A 72 -19.13 -12.46 6.65
CA CYS A 72 -18.83 -12.07 5.27
C CYS A 72 -19.82 -11.04 4.73
N HIS A 73 -21.12 -11.22 5.01
CA HIS A 73 -22.16 -10.29 4.59
C HIS A 73 -21.94 -8.90 5.21
N THR A 74 -21.62 -8.86 6.51
CA THR A 74 -21.35 -7.62 7.25
C THR A 74 -20.11 -6.89 6.71
N ILE A 75 -19.04 -7.64 6.42
CA ILE A 75 -17.81 -7.10 5.81
C ILE A 75 -18.11 -6.52 4.42
N VAL A 76 -18.72 -7.30 3.52
CA VAL A 76 -18.98 -6.87 2.14
C VAL A 76 -19.92 -5.66 2.11
N THR A 77 -20.94 -5.62 2.97
CA THR A 77 -21.89 -4.51 3.04
C THR A 77 -21.23 -3.20 3.49
N LYS A 78 -20.36 -3.26 4.50
CA LYS A 78 -19.61 -2.09 4.97
C LYS A 78 -18.51 -1.68 3.99
N ALA A 79 -17.84 -2.65 3.34
CA ALA A 79 -16.81 -2.40 2.33
C ALA A 79 -17.31 -1.50 1.19
N LYS A 80 -18.58 -1.63 0.78
CA LYS A 80 -19.21 -0.75 -0.23
C LYS A 80 -19.19 0.73 0.16
N LYS A 81 -19.24 1.06 1.45
CA LYS A 81 -19.28 2.44 1.97
C LYS A 81 -17.89 3.07 2.09
N VAL A 82 -16.86 2.27 2.32
CA VAL A 82 -15.48 2.76 2.55
C VAL A 82 -14.61 2.79 1.30
N GLY A 83 -15.15 2.46 0.13
CA GLY A 83 -14.37 2.35 -1.11
C GLY A 83 -13.66 3.62 -1.58
N LYS A 84 -14.23 4.81 -1.30
CA LYS A 84 -13.56 6.08 -1.62
C LYS A 84 -12.30 6.28 -0.76
N ILE A 85 -12.41 5.99 0.54
CA ILE A 85 -11.31 6.09 1.49
C ILE A 85 -10.23 5.09 1.10
N ALA A 86 -10.60 3.82 0.91
CA ALA A 86 -9.65 2.75 0.60
C ALA A 86 -8.71 3.07 -0.58
N ARG A 87 -9.19 3.73 -1.65
CA ARG A 87 -8.39 4.11 -2.82
C ARG A 87 -7.27 5.13 -2.51
N GLN A 88 -7.46 5.93 -1.47
CA GLN A 88 -6.51 6.94 -1.00
C GLN A 88 -5.58 6.42 0.10
N VAL A 89 -5.66 5.12 0.41
CA VAL A 89 -4.86 4.48 1.45
C VAL A 89 -3.74 3.65 0.84
N VAL A 90 -2.64 3.56 1.57
CA VAL A 90 -1.54 2.63 1.30
C VAL A 90 -1.46 1.60 2.41
N VAL A 91 -1.10 0.39 2.01
CA VAL A 91 -0.87 -0.73 2.91
C VAL A 91 0.63 -0.81 3.17
N ILE A 92 0.97 -0.93 4.45
CA ILE A 92 2.32 -1.08 4.96
C ILE A 92 2.34 -2.42 5.69
N TRP A 93 3.07 -3.38 5.14
CA TRP A 93 3.35 -4.66 5.79
C TRP A 93 4.79 -4.65 6.28
N GLY A 94 4.99 -4.69 7.59
CA GLY A 94 6.30 -4.61 8.22
C GLY A 94 6.69 -5.95 8.86
N PHE A 95 7.90 -6.40 8.57
CA PHE A 95 8.59 -7.48 9.25
C PHE A 95 9.88 -6.91 9.84
N VAL A 96 9.87 -6.65 11.14
CA VAL A 96 10.91 -5.89 11.83
C VAL A 96 11.47 -6.63 13.04
N SER A 97 12.67 -6.23 13.48
CA SER A 97 13.35 -6.80 14.65
C SER A 97 12.53 -6.72 15.93
N HIS A 98 11.78 -5.63 16.11
CA HIS A 98 10.78 -5.45 17.15
C HIS A 98 9.78 -4.37 16.72
N ILE A 99 8.52 -4.52 17.14
CA ILE A 99 7.49 -3.50 16.89
C ILE A 99 7.53 -2.47 18.02
N PRO A 100 7.66 -1.16 17.71
CA PRO A 100 7.59 -0.10 18.70
C PRO A 100 6.37 -0.17 19.61
N ASN A 101 6.58 0.01 20.92
CA ASN A 101 5.49 0.01 21.90
C ASN A 101 4.37 0.98 21.54
N GLN A 102 4.70 2.16 20.99
CA GLN A 102 3.72 3.17 20.58
C GLN A 102 2.80 2.67 19.44
N MET A 103 3.29 1.81 18.56
CA MET A 103 2.45 1.14 17.55
C MET A 103 1.57 0.05 18.17
N GLN A 104 2.08 -0.65 19.19
CA GLN A 104 1.34 -1.69 19.90
C GLN A 104 0.21 -1.10 20.76
N THR A 105 0.51 -0.06 21.54
CA THR A 105 -0.44 0.63 22.43
C THR A 105 -1.42 1.51 21.66
N LYS A 106 -1.16 1.77 20.36
CA LYS A 106 -1.96 2.66 19.52
C LYS A 106 -2.09 4.04 20.16
N GLU A 107 -0.97 4.59 20.61
CA GLU A 107 -0.89 5.92 21.22
C GLU A 107 -0.02 6.87 20.38
N GLY A 108 -0.17 8.16 20.65
CA GLY A 108 0.67 9.18 20.03
C GLY A 108 0.47 9.35 18.52
N PHE A 109 1.57 9.57 17.80
CA PHE A 109 1.57 9.83 16.35
C PHE A 109 0.99 8.66 15.55
N TYR A 110 1.37 7.43 15.89
CA TYR A 110 0.94 6.22 15.18
C TYR A 110 -0.57 5.99 15.30
N ALA A 111 -1.18 6.37 16.43
CA ALA A 111 -2.62 6.29 16.61
C ALA A 111 -3.41 7.23 15.70
N LYS A 112 -2.93 8.48 15.58
CA LYS A 112 -3.65 9.55 14.89
C LYS A 112 -3.67 9.36 13.38
N ASN A 113 -2.59 8.80 12.82
CA ASN A 113 -2.40 8.69 11.38
C ASN A 113 -2.72 7.30 10.82
N ALA A 114 -2.92 6.31 11.70
CA ALA A 114 -3.39 4.99 11.31
C ALA A 114 -4.90 5.00 11.04
N ILE A 115 -5.28 4.62 9.82
CA ILE A 115 -6.68 4.36 9.46
C ILE A 115 -7.08 2.95 9.91
N GLY A 116 -6.12 2.01 9.89
CA GLY A 116 -6.29 0.68 10.45
C GLY A 116 -4.95 0.06 10.79
N SER A 117 -4.87 -0.68 11.89
CA SER A 117 -3.66 -1.36 12.32
C SER A 117 -3.95 -2.76 12.84
N TYR A 118 -3.03 -3.68 12.59
CA TYR A 118 -3.07 -5.04 13.08
C TYR A 118 -1.64 -5.50 13.38
N VAL A 119 -1.45 -6.03 14.59
CA VAL A 119 -0.20 -6.66 15.02
C VAL A 119 -0.41 -8.16 14.98
N HIS A 120 0.39 -8.87 14.19
CA HIS A 120 0.25 -10.31 14.03
C HIS A 120 1.02 -11.07 15.11
N ASP A 121 2.26 -10.65 15.36
CA ASP A 121 3.16 -11.17 16.39
C ASP A 121 4.15 -10.06 16.83
N SER A 122 5.26 -10.41 17.47
CA SER A 122 6.26 -9.44 17.95
C SER A 122 7.01 -8.69 16.85
N ASN A 123 7.00 -9.20 15.62
CA ASN A 123 7.84 -8.77 14.50
C ASN A 123 7.01 -8.32 13.29
N HIS A 124 5.77 -8.78 13.17
CA HIS A 124 4.90 -8.52 12.02
C HIS A 124 3.76 -7.57 12.36
N PHE A 125 3.64 -6.51 11.56
CA PHE A 125 2.52 -5.59 11.63
C PHE A 125 1.98 -5.24 10.25
N LEU A 126 0.70 -4.92 10.22
CA LEU A 126 -0.03 -4.39 9.09
C LEU A 126 -0.60 -3.02 9.47
N LEU A 127 -0.33 -2.03 8.63
CA LEU A 127 -0.78 -0.67 8.85
C LEU A 127 -1.39 -0.10 7.55
N LEU A 128 -2.51 0.58 7.69
CA LEU A 128 -3.16 1.35 6.64
C LEU A 128 -3.09 2.83 7.01
N ILE A 129 -2.45 3.63 6.16
CA ILE A 129 -2.37 5.10 6.34
C ILE A 129 -2.84 5.81 5.06
N ALA A 130 -3.19 7.09 5.18
CA ALA A 130 -3.45 7.91 4.01
C ALA A 130 -2.18 7.99 3.15
N ARG A 131 -2.33 7.84 1.83
CA ARG A 131 -1.22 7.77 0.88
C ARG A 131 -0.24 8.94 1.00
N ARG A 132 -0.76 10.14 1.27
CA ARG A 132 0.01 11.38 1.39
C ARG A 132 0.75 11.54 2.72
N GLU A 133 0.41 10.74 3.72
CA GLU A 133 1.08 10.73 5.03
C GLU A 133 2.30 9.81 5.06
N LEU A 134 2.62 9.14 3.94
CA LEU A 134 3.70 8.17 3.90
C LEU A 134 5.05 8.77 4.28
N LYS A 135 5.36 9.95 3.76
CA LYS A 135 6.62 10.65 4.09
C LYS A 135 6.70 10.96 5.57
N THR A 136 5.69 11.64 6.12
CA THR A 136 5.62 11.99 7.55
C THR A 136 5.75 10.75 8.42
N TRP A 137 5.09 9.66 8.04
CA TRP A 137 5.15 8.41 8.79
C TRP A 137 6.55 7.79 8.82
N ILE A 138 7.25 7.75 7.69
CA ILE A 138 8.64 7.26 7.63
C ILE A 138 9.58 8.19 8.41
N GLN A 139 9.39 9.51 8.33
CA GLN A 139 10.20 10.48 9.07
C GLN A 139 10.09 10.25 10.58
N GLU A 140 8.88 10.13 11.10
CA GLU A 140 8.66 9.91 12.54
C GLU A 140 9.20 8.55 12.99
N LEU A 141 9.06 7.50 12.16
CA LEU A 141 9.70 6.20 12.41
C LEU A 141 11.22 6.33 12.60
N LEU A 142 11.89 7.11 11.74
CA LEU A 142 13.33 7.32 11.82
C LEU A 142 13.73 8.25 12.97
N ILE A 143 12.90 9.23 13.32
CA ILE A 143 13.18 10.15 14.43
C ILE A 143 13.13 9.40 15.77
N TYR A 144 12.11 8.57 16.00
CA TYR A 144 11.95 7.89 17.29
C TYR A 144 12.71 6.58 17.42
N HIS A 145 12.92 5.88 16.31
CA HIS A 145 13.48 4.53 16.36
C HIS A 145 14.76 4.36 15.53
N GLY A 146 15.12 5.36 14.71
CA GLY A 146 16.40 5.43 14.01
C GLY A 146 16.88 4.09 13.45
N THR A 147 18.05 3.66 13.93
CA THR A 147 18.73 2.41 13.55
C THR A 147 18.35 1.19 14.37
N ASP A 148 17.49 1.36 15.39
CA ASP A 148 17.11 0.29 16.32
C ASP A 148 16.16 -0.71 15.66
N ILE A 149 15.30 -0.19 14.77
CA ILE A 149 14.43 -1.02 13.94
C ILE A 149 15.23 -1.48 12.71
N ARG A 150 15.24 -2.80 12.50
CA ARG A 150 15.84 -3.45 11.32
C ARG A 150 14.80 -4.37 10.69
N GLY A 151 14.97 -4.69 9.42
CA GLY A 151 14.09 -5.60 8.70
C GLY A 151 13.53 -4.98 7.43
N LEU A 152 12.28 -5.31 7.13
CA LEU A 152 11.65 -5.00 5.86
C LEU A 152 10.28 -4.35 6.05
N ILE A 153 10.08 -3.22 5.38
CA ILE A 153 8.77 -2.59 5.21
C ILE A 153 8.37 -2.71 3.74
N GLN A 154 7.22 -3.33 3.47
CA GLN A 154 6.64 -3.45 2.14
C GLN A 154 5.46 -2.50 2.02
N ILE A 155 5.50 -1.60 1.03
CA ILE A 155 4.50 -0.56 0.81
C ILE A 155 3.84 -0.80 -0.54
N PHE A 156 2.51 -0.87 -0.55
CA PHE A 156 1.73 -1.01 -1.78
C PHE A 156 0.36 -0.35 -1.64
N PRO A 157 -0.21 0.23 -2.71
CA PRO A 157 -1.55 0.79 -2.64
C PRO A 157 -2.61 -0.31 -2.58
N THR A 158 -3.82 0.06 -2.17
CA THR A 158 -4.94 -0.87 -2.19
C THR A 158 -5.45 -1.13 -3.61
N SER A 159 -6.10 -2.28 -3.83
CA SER A 159 -6.79 -2.61 -5.07
C SER A 159 -8.31 -2.40 -4.97
N GLY A 160 -8.93 -2.06 -6.10
CA GLY A 160 -10.39 -1.88 -6.22
C GLY A 160 -11.18 -3.19 -6.38
N GLY A 161 -10.53 -4.36 -6.40
CA GLY A 161 -11.18 -5.66 -6.55
C GLY A 161 -11.59 -6.05 -7.99
N ALA A 162 -11.15 -5.30 -9.02
CA ALA A 162 -11.49 -5.60 -10.42
C ALA A 162 -10.61 -6.67 -11.07
N ASN A 163 -9.47 -7.00 -10.45
CA ASN A 163 -8.52 -7.98 -10.99
C ASN A 163 -8.72 -9.33 -10.29
N ASN A 164 -8.34 -10.41 -10.98
CA ASN A 164 -8.46 -11.79 -10.45
C ASN A 164 -7.66 -12.04 -9.15
N SER A 165 -6.70 -11.17 -8.82
CA SER A 165 -5.97 -11.23 -7.56
C SER A 165 -6.52 -10.25 -6.53
N GLY A 166 -6.86 -10.77 -5.34
CA GLY A 166 -7.37 -9.98 -4.23
C GLY A 166 -6.26 -9.38 -3.36
N MET A 167 -6.63 -8.41 -2.52
CA MET A 167 -5.69 -7.87 -1.50
C MET A 167 -5.15 -8.95 -0.54
N GLY A 168 -5.94 -9.99 -0.28
CA GLY A 168 -5.52 -11.14 0.51
C GLY A 168 -4.35 -11.90 -0.11
N GLU A 169 -4.36 -12.10 -1.43
CA GLU A 169 -3.24 -12.74 -2.13
C GLU A 169 -1.98 -11.86 -2.11
N VAL A 170 -2.16 -10.54 -2.26
CA VAL A 170 -1.07 -9.56 -2.14
C VAL A 170 -0.43 -9.65 -0.75
N LEU A 171 -1.23 -9.71 0.32
CA LEU A 171 -0.73 -9.87 1.69
C LEU A 171 -0.01 -11.19 1.91
N CYS A 172 -0.58 -12.31 1.44
CA CYS A 172 0.08 -13.61 1.51
C CYS A 172 1.43 -13.59 0.79
N ARG A 173 1.50 -12.92 -0.37
CA ARG A 173 2.73 -12.80 -1.14
C ARG A 173 3.75 -11.89 -0.45
N ALA A 174 3.30 -10.81 0.19
CA ALA A 174 4.16 -9.93 0.99
C ALA A 174 4.80 -10.70 2.15
N ALA A 175 3.99 -11.38 2.97
CA ALA A 175 4.48 -12.21 4.07
C ALA A 175 5.46 -13.28 3.55
N HIS A 176 5.14 -13.98 2.47
CA HIS A 176 6.05 -14.98 1.92
C HIS A 176 7.41 -14.41 1.46
N GLN A 177 7.48 -13.17 0.97
CA GLN A 177 8.72 -12.57 0.45
C GLN A 177 9.65 -12.05 1.54
N GLU A 178 9.16 -11.77 2.74
CA GLU A 178 9.93 -11.12 3.80
C GLU A 178 11.10 -11.99 4.30
N THR A 179 10.93 -13.31 4.28
CA THR A 179 11.92 -14.31 4.72
C THR A 179 13.24 -14.26 3.94
N ARG A 180 13.26 -13.57 2.79
CA ARG A 180 14.45 -13.42 1.94
C ARG A 180 15.36 -12.27 2.37
N PHE A 181 14.92 -11.43 3.30
CA PHE A 181 15.64 -10.22 3.68
C PHE A 181 16.33 -10.37 5.04
N PRO A 182 17.62 -10.05 5.15
CA PRO A 182 18.32 -10.05 6.43
C PRO A 182 17.84 -8.90 7.33
N MET A 183 17.97 -9.12 8.66
CA MET A 183 17.65 -8.16 9.73
C MET A 183 18.85 -7.26 10.09
N ASP A 184 19.66 -6.89 9.10
CA ASP A 184 20.87 -6.08 9.24
C ASP A 184 20.59 -4.57 9.20
N MET A 185 19.60 -4.15 8.41
CA MET A 185 19.17 -2.75 8.27
C MET A 185 17.68 -2.67 7.97
N LEU A 186 17.09 -1.48 8.08
CA LEU A 186 15.71 -1.25 7.68
C LEU A 186 15.62 -0.93 6.17
N ARG A 187 14.96 -1.83 5.44
CA ARG A 187 14.72 -1.68 4.00
C ARG A 187 13.26 -1.38 3.72
N VAL A 188 13.03 -0.63 2.65
CA VAL A 188 11.70 -0.36 2.11
C VAL A 188 11.58 -0.99 0.74
N ARG A 189 10.56 -1.83 0.54
CA ARG A 189 10.10 -2.30 -0.76
C ARG A 189 8.87 -1.54 -1.18
N PHE A 190 8.99 -0.70 -2.20
CA PHE A 190 7.90 0.12 -2.69
C PHE A 190 7.32 -0.43 -4.00
N PHE A 191 6.01 -0.68 -4.00
CA PHE A 191 5.25 -1.08 -5.18
C PHE A 191 4.24 0.03 -5.53
N SER A 192 4.34 0.58 -6.74
CA SER A 192 3.40 1.61 -7.23
C SER A 192 2.02 1.04 -7.55
N ASN A 193 1.92 -0.28 -7.70
CA ASN A 193 0.70 -1.05 -7.91
C ASN A 193 0.79 -2.36 -7.13
N PRO A 194 -0.27 -2.79 -6.38
CA PRO A 194 -0.23 -4.00 -5.56
C PRO A 194 0.18 -5.27 -6.32
N PHE A 195 -0.19 -5.38 -7.61
CA PHE A 195 0.07 -6.59 -8.40
C PHE A 195 1.54 -6.75 -8.81
N GLN A 196 2.37 -5.70 -8.65
CA GLN A 196 3.80 -5.80 -8.90
C GLN A 196 4.50 -6.76 -7.92
N ILE A 197 3.87 -7.09 -6.79
CA ILE A 197 4.40 -8.04 -5.82
C ILE A 197 4.51 -9.47 -6.37
N PHE A 198 3.76 -9.81 -7.43
CA PHE A 198 3.80 -11.13 -8.03
C PHE A 198 5.03 -11.33 -8.93
N SER A 199 5.57 -10.24 -9.49
CA SER A 199 6.73 -10.23 -10.40
C SER A 199 7.78 -9.17 -10.02
N PRO A 200 8.35 -9.24 -8.80
CA PRO A 200 9.23 -8.20 -8.26
C PRO A 200 10.57 -8.08 -8.99
N GLN A 201 11.04 -9.14 -9.66
CA GLN A 201 12.41 -9.24 -10.21
C GLN A 201 12.71 -8.11 -11.19
N THR A 202 11.79 -7.84 -12.12
CA THR A 202 11.95 -6.79 -13.14
C THR A 202 12.13 -5.38 -12.54
N ARG A 203 11.55 -5.14 -11.35
CA ARG A 203 11.69 -3.86 -10.65
C ARG A 203 12.93 -3.82 -9.77
N ASP A 204 13.28 -4.92 -9.13
CA ASP A 204 14.54 -5.03 -8.37
C ASP A 204 15.75 -4.84 -9.30
N GLU A 205 15.80 -5.51 -10.45
CA GLU A 205 16.86 -5.33 -11.47
C GLU A 205 16.94 -3.89 -11.99
N GLY A 206 15.80 -3.19 -12.01
CA GLY A 206 15.71 -1.80 -12.42
C GLY A 206 16.08 -0.78 -11.33
N GLY A 207 16.36 -1.21 -10.10
CA GLY A 207 16.60 -0.33 -8.94
C GLY A 207 15.34 0.45 -8.51
N LEU A 208 14.16 -0.13 -8.67
CA LEU A 208 12.86 0.54 -8.49
C LEU A 208 12.01 0.01 -7.33
N LEU A 209 12.54 -0.94 -6.58
CA LEU A 209 11.76 -1.69 -5.62
C LEU A 209 12.34 -1.60 -4.21
N THR A 210 13.57 -2.07 -4.02
CA THR A 210 14.18 -2.17 -2.70
C THR A 210 15.15 -1.01 -2.45
N PHE A 211 14.96 -0.30 -1.35
CA PHE A 211 15.75 0.86 -0.93
C PHE A 211 16.15 0.74 0.53
N GLU A 212 17.24 1.37 0.92
CA GLU A 212 17.42 1.72 2.34
C GLU A 212 16.33 2.71 2.75
N VAL A 213 15.83 2.64 3.98
CA VAL A 213 14.78 3.55 4.45
C VAL A 213 15.16 5.03 4.34
N THR A 214 16.44 5.38 4.58
CA THR A 214 16.93 6.77 4.48
C THR A 214 17.00 7.25 3.02
N GLU A 215 17.41 6.36 2.10
CA GLU A 215 17.39 6.61 0.67
C GLU A 215 15.95 6.83 0.17
N PHE A 216 15.03 5.96 0.59
CA PHE A 216 13.62 6.07 0.23
C PHE A 216 12.99 7.38 0.74
N LEU A 217 13.33 7.79 1.97
CA LEU A 217 12.87 9.06 2.51
C LEU A 217 13.39 10.25 1.68
N ARG A 218 14.66 10.26 1.29
CA ARG A 218 15.22 11.28 0.39
C ARG A 218 14.49 11.31 -0.96
N LEU A 219 14.11 10.16 -1.52
CA LEU A 219 13.33 10.08 -2.75
C LEU A 219 11.93 10.71 -2.58
N LEU A 220 11.27 10.50 -1.45
CA LEU A 220 10.00 11.17 -1.13
C LEU A 220 10.19 12.69 -0.99
N GLU A 221 11.27 13.14 -0.34
CA GLU A 221 11.59 14.57 -0.22
C GLU A 221 11.84 15.23 -1.58
N MET A 222 12.64 14.60 -2.44
CA MET A 222 12.85 15.06 -3.81
C MET A 222 11.53 15.10 -4.58
N THR A 223 10.67 14.11 -4.42
CA THR A 223 9.37 14.10 -5.10
C THR A 223 8.46 15.22 -4.61
N GLU A 224 8.47 15.57 -3.32
CA GLU A 224 7.70 16.70 -2.79
C GLU A 224 8.21 18.03 -3.37
N ILE A 225 9.53 18.24 -3.38
CA ILE A 225 10.14 19.44 -3.99
C ILE A 225 9.77 19.52 -5.47
N PHE A 226 9.91 18.42 -6.20
CA PHE A 226 9.53 18.30 -7.62
C PHE A 226 8.08 18.73 -7.85
N ARG A 227 7.14 18.25 -7.03
CA ARG A 227 5.72 18.59 -7.15
C ARG A 227 5.40 20.03 -6.77
N SER A 228 6.14 20.61 -5.82
CA SER A 228 5.94 22.00 -5.40
C SER A 228 6.47 23.00 -6.41
N LEU A 229 7.58 22.69 -7.09
CA LEU A 229 8.24 23.61 -8.02
C LEU A 229 7.76 23.48 -9.47
N LEU A 230 7.25 22.31 -9.87
CA LEU A 230 6.72 22.11 -11.23
C LEU A 230 5.20 21.93 -11.18
N LYS A 231 4.48 22.73 -11.95
CA LYS A 231 3.02 22.59 -12.12
C LYS A 231 2.69 21.29 -12.87
N PRO A 232 1.46 20.75 -12.76
CA PRO A 232 1.08 19.49 -13.40
C PRO A 232 1.37 19.43 -14.91
N ASP A 233 1.12 20.51 -15.65
CA ASP A 233 1.39 20.56 -17.09
C ASP A 233 2.89 20.52 -17.40
N GLU A 234 3.70 21.11 -16.53
CA GLU A 234 5.16 21.15 -16.63
C GLU A 234 5.76 19.78 -16.32
N GLN A 235 5.23 19.09 -15.31
CA GLN A 235 5.55 17.72 -15.01
C GLN A 235 5.20 16.80 -16.18
N LYS A 236 4.05 17.02 -16.83
CA LYS A 236 3.66 16.24 -18.02
C LYS A 236 4.59 16.49 -19.19
N ALA A 237 4.90 17.76 -19.49
CA ALA A 237 5.84 18.12 -20.55
C ALA A 237 7.23 17.53 -20.31
N LEU A 238 7.73 17.55 -19.06
CA LEU A 238 9.00 16.92 -18.71
C LEU A 238 8.98 15.41 -18.97
N ARG A 239 7.87 14.74 -18.64
CA ARG A 239 7.72 13.30 -18.85
C ARG A 239 7.79 12.95 -20.34
N GLU A 240 7.14 13.76 -21.16
CA GLU A 240 7.15 13.62 -22.62
C GLU A 240 8.56 13.86 -23.18
N LEU A 241 9.26 14.89 -22.72
CA LEU A 241 10.63 15.20 -23.15
C LEU A 241 11.61 14.07 -22.88
N VAL A 242 11.58 13.49 -21.68
CA VAL A 242 12.51 12.41 -21.32
C VAL A 242 12.15 11.08 -22.02
N SER A 243 10.95 11.00 -22.62
CA SER A 243 10.56 9.84 -23.43
C SER A 243 11.00 9.93 -24.90
N LEU A 244 11.49 11.09 -25.35
CA LEU A 244 11.96 11.29 -26.72
C LEU A 244 13.17 10.40 -27.04
N LYS A 245 13.21 9.89 -28.28
CA LYS A 245 14.29 9.05 -28.79
C LYS A 245 15.32 9.84 -29.62
N ASP A 246 14.88 10.90 -30.31
CA ASP A 246 15.75 11.74 -31.11
C ASP A 246 16.45 12.79 -30.23
N ARG A 247 17.77 12.75 -30.22
CA ARG A 247 18.63 13.67 -29.45
C ARG A 247 18.53 15.12 -29.94
N ARG A 248 18.30 15.36 -31.23
CA ARG A 248 18.20 16.72 -31.78
C ARG A 248 16.90 17.39 -31.36
N GLU A 249 15.80 16.65 -31.45
CA GLU A 249 14.50 17.09 -30.96
C GLU A 249 14.53 17.31 -29.45
N GLU A 250 15.11 16.38 -28.69
CA GLU A 250 15.27 16.51 -27.23
C GLU A 250 15.97 17.83 -26.86
N GLN A 251 17.10 18.16 -27.51
CA GLN A 251 17.84 19.38 -27.20
C GLN A 251 17.04 20.65 -27.54
N PHE A 252 16.35 20.68 -28.67
CA PHE A 252 15.50 21.80 -29.08
C PHE A 252 14.34 22.01 -28.11
N TYR A 253 13.56 20.96 -27.85
CA TYR A 253 12.41 21.04 -26.95
C TYR A 253 12.83 21.27 -25.51
N TRP A 254 13.99 20.78 -25.08
CA TRP A 254 14.55 21.09 -23.75
C TRP A 254 14.84 22.58 -23.59
N GLY A 255 15.44 23.23 -24.59
CA GLY A 255 15.69 24.67 -24.54
C GLY A 255 14.40 25.49 -24.39
N ARG A 256 13.37 25.12 -25.15
CA ARG A 256 12.03 25.75 -25.06
C ARG A 256 11.36 25.45 -23.72
N PHE A 257 11.50 24.23 -23.22
CA PHE A 257 10.96 23.80 -21.94
C PHE A 257 11.58 24.60 -20.79
N MET A 258 12.90 24.69 -20.76
CA MET A 258 13.59 25.55 -19.80
C MET A 258 13.13 27.00 -19.95
N GLY A 259 12.93 27.51 -21.16
CA GLY A 259 12.47 28.89 -21.39
C GLY A 259 11.19 29.28 -20.66
N TYR A 260 10.21 28.38 -20.51
CA TYR A 260 8.92 28.70 -19.90
C TYR A 260 8.88 28.51 -18.37
N LEU A 261 9.84 27.78 -17.78
CA LEU A 261 9.86 27.46 -16.35
C LEU A 261 10.23 28.67 -15.46
N SER A 262 9.79 28.61 -14.20
CA SER A 262 10.27 29.53 -13.16
C SER A 262 11.76 29.35 -12.91
N GLN A 263 12.40 30.35 -12.30
CA GLN A 263 13.84 30.30 -12.01
C GLN A 263 14.17 29.16 -11.02
N GLU A 264 13.33 29.00 -9.99
CA GLU A 264 13.48 27.95 -8.98
C GLU A 264 13.36 26.55 -9.59
N ALA A 265 12.40 26.36 -10.50
CA ALA A 265 12.23 25.10 -11.21
C ALA A 265 13.43 24.79 -12.13
N LYS A 266 13.97 25.79 -12.83
CA LYS A 266 15.19 25.65 -13.64
C LYS A 266 16.38 25.24 -12.78
N ASP A 267 16.59 25.93 -11.67
CA ASP A 267 17.72 25.70 -10.78
C ASP A 267 17.66 24.31 -10.15
N MET A 268 16.47 23.87 -9.73
CA MET A 268 16.24 22.49 -9.26
C MET A 268 16.61 21.47 -10.34
N LEU A 269 16.07 21.59 -11.56
CA LEU A 269 16.32 20.61 -12.63
C LEU A 269 17.80 20.56 -13.04
N ASN A 270 18.47 21.71 -13.07
CA ASN A 270 19.89 21.83 -13.37
C ASN A 270 20.75 21.23 -12.25
N ALA A 271 20.47 21.58 -10.99
CA ALA A 271 21.18 21.05 -9.82
C ALA A 271 21.06 19.53 -9.73
N TRP A 272 19.88 18.99 -10.02
CA TRP A 272 19.65 17.55 -10.04
C TRP A 272 20.21 16.86 -11.27
N LYS A 273 20.59 17.60 -12.33
CA LYS A 273 21.03 17.05 -13.62
C LYS A 273 20.04 16.03 -14.18
N ILE A 274 18.74 16.33 -14.12
CA ILE A 274 17.67 15.36 -14.38
C ILE A 274 17.74 14.72 -15.77
N ARG A 275 18.29 15.42 -16.77
CA ARG A 275 18.54 14.86 -18.13
C ARG A 275 19.45 13.64 -18.13
N GLN A 276 20.34 13.54 -17.15
CA GLN A 276 21.31 12.45 -17.03
C GLN A 276 20.78 11.30 -16.17
N TRP A 277 19.57 11.44 -15.61
CA TRP A 277 19.01 10.39 -14.76
C TRP A 277 18.65 9.15 -15.56
N PRO A 278 18.81 7.95 -14.97
CA PRO A 278 18.26 6.73 -15.54
C PRO A 278 16.74 6.85 -15.72
N LYS A 279 16.21 6.32 -16.83
CA LYS A 279 14.76 6.31 -17.12
C LYS A 279 13.94 5.74 -15.98
N ASN A 280 14.45 4.71 -15.31
CA ASN A 280 13.84 4.08 -14.15
C ASN A 280 13.71 5.06 -12.98
N ARG A 281 14.75 5.84 -12.67
CA ARG A 281 14.71 6.85 -11.58
C ARG A 281 13.65 7.92 -11.85
N ILE A 282 13.51 8.36 -13.10
CA ILE A 282 12.48 9.32 -13.50
C ILE A 282 11.09 8.68 -13.36
N LYS A 283 10.91 7.43 -13.83
CA LYS A 283 9.67 6.68 -13.65
C LYS A 283 9.28 6.61 -12.17
N LEU A 284 10.22 6.31 -11.28
CA LEU A 284 9.98 6.26 -9.84
C LEU A 284 9.52 7.60 -9.28
N LEU A 285 10.14 8.70 -9.70
CA LEU A 285 9.74 10.05 -9.27
C LEU A 285 8.27 10.32 -9.58
N TYR A 286 7.81 9.97 -10.79
CA TYR A 286 6.40 10.09 -11.16
C TYR A 286 5.49 9.10 -10.42
N GLU A 287 5.95 7.89 -10.11
CA GLU A 287 5.19 6.93 -9.32
C GLU A 287 5.01 7.39 -7.87
N LEU A 288 6.04 7.99 -7.28
CA LEU A 288 6.02 8.55 -5.92
C LEU A 288 5.23 9.85 -5.85
N ALA A 289 4.98 10.53 -6.98
CA ALA A 289 4.27 11.80 -7.01
C ALA A 289 2.91 11.68 -6.30
N ASP A 290 2.20 10.56 -6.47
CA ASP A 290 0.91 10.32 -5.83
C ASP A 290 0.98 10.13 -4.30
N TYR A 291 2.18 9.98 -3.73
CA TYR A 291 2.45 9.62 -2.33
C TYR A 291 2.98 10.78 -1.48
N VAL A 292 3.19 11.94 -2.08
CA VAL A 292 3.63 13.14 -1.38
C VAL A 292 2.55 14.22 -1.42
N LEU A 293 2.60 15.14 -0.48
CA LEU A 293 1.72 16.30 -0.45
C LEU A 293 2.03 17.23 -1.62
N TYR A 294 0.97 17.87 -2.13
CA TYR A 294 1.11 19.02 -3.02
C TYR A 294 0.96 20.26 -2.14
N ARG A 295 2.00 21.09 -2.09
CA ARG A 295 1.97 22.38 -1.40
C ARG A 295 1.64 23.47 -2.40
#